data_AF-A0A2V7J2E7-F1
#
_entry.id   AF-A0A2V7J2E7-F1
#
_cell.length_a   1.000
_cell.length_b   1.000
_cell.length_c   1.000
_cell.angle_alpha   90.00
_cell.angle_beta   90.00
_cell.angle_gamma   90.00
#
_symmetry.space_group_name_H-M   'P 1'
#
loop_
_entity.id
_entity.type
_entity.pdbx_description
1 polymer ?
#
loop_
_entity_poly.entity_id
_entity_poly.type
_entity_poly.pdbx_seq_one_letter_code
_entity_poly.pdbx_strand_id
1 'polypeptide(L)'
;MRAPAPQPAVGPLRLARTSPIPAVVAVILAGGALLLLIAWRHRGPRVIATGAPPGLAAQGDAPDARWLSAGEPKAVAARATQGLRRAVAHAIPAAHEALSTAEFLEAVERARPNAPLRDLRELLHALDQVAFATAHGVEVAPLAARARALAREFGANGSSA
;
A
#
# COMPACT_ATOMS: atom_id res chain seq x y z
N MET A 1 0.40 -0.54 84.23
CA MET A 1 1.19 -0.09 83.05
C MET A 1 0.24 0.51 82.03
N ARG A 2 0.60 1.67 81.47
CA ARG A 2 -0.30 2.63 80.81
C ARG A 2 -0.60 2.19 79.37
N ALA A 3 -1.88 2.15 78.97
CA ALA A 3 -2.25 1.84 77.58
C ALA A 3 -1.71 2.91 76.61
N PRO A 4 -1.16 2.55 75.44
CA PRO A 4 -0.64 3.51 74.48
C PRO A 4 -1.79 4.36 73.90
N ALA A 5 -1.57 5.67 73.81
CA ALA A 5 -2.56 6.62 73.34
C ALA A 5 -2.91 6.39 71.85
N PRO A 6 -4.18 6.60 71.43
CA PRO A 6 -4.59 6.41 70.03
C PRO A 6 -3.88 7.39 69.10
N GLN A 7 -3.40 6.89 67.96
CA GLN A 7 -2.74 7.71 66.93
C GLN A 7 -3.72 8.75 66.34
N PRO A 8 -3.29 10.00 66.14
CA PRO A 8 -4.16 11.04 65.60
C PRO A 8 -4.49 10.77 64.13
N ALA A 9 -5.75 11.04 63.76
CA ALA A 9 -6.25 10.85 62.40
C ALA A 9 -5.42 11.67 61.39
N VAL A 10 -4.94 10.98 60.36
CA VAL A 10 -4.18 11.56 59.26
C VAL A 10 -5.10 12.54 58.52
N GLY A 11 -4.73 13.82 58.48
CA GLY A 11 -5.48 14.87 57.78
C GLY A 11 -5.62 14.59 56.27
N PRO A 12 -6.59 15.21 55.58
CA PRO A 12 -6.97 14.84 54.22
C PRO A 12 -5.77 14.92 53.27
N LEU A 13 -5.47 13.80 52.62
CA LEU A 13 -4.46 13.69 51.57
C LEU A 13 -4.78 14.73 50.49
N ARG A 14 -3.93 15.75 50.35
CA ARG A 14 -4.01 16.65 49.21
C ARG A 14 -3.80 15.83 47.95
N LEU A 15 -4.86 15.67 47.17
CA LEU A 15 -4.81 15.04 45.87
C LEU A 15 -3.75 15.77 45.05
N ALA A 16 -2.62 15.10 44.80
CA ALA A 16 -1.53 15.65 44.01
C ALA A 16 -2.12 16.13 42.69
N ARG A 17 -1.96 17.42 42.41
CA ARG A 17 -2.50 18.07 41.21
C ARG A 17 -1.88 17.38 39.99
N THR A 18 -2.64 16.46 39.39
CA THR A 18 -2.24 15.76 38.16
C THR A 18 -2.04 16.80 37.08
N SER A 19 -0.77 17.11 36.79
CA SER A 19 -0.44 18.09 35.77
C SER A 19 -0.87 17.55 34.41
N PRO A 20 -1.59 18.33 33.57
CA PRO A 20 -1.96 17.93 32.22
C PRO A 20 -0.76 17.98 31.25
N ILE A 21 0.38 18.53 31.69
CA ILE A 21 1.60 18.68 30.88
C ILE A 21 2.04 17.37 30.21
N PRO A 22 2.19 16.23 30.91
CA PRO A 22 2.55 14.96 30.26
C PRO A 22 1.57 14.53 29.17
N ALA A 23 0.27 14.76 29.35
CA ALA A 23 -0.73 14.41 28.34
C ALA A 23 -0.60 15.30 27.09
N VAL A 24 -0.37 16.60 27.27
CA VAL A 24 -0.15 17.55 26.16
C VAL A 24 1.11 17.19 25.38
N VAL A 25 2.21 16.86 26.07
CA VAL A 25 3.46 16.43 25.42
C VAL A 25 3.26 15.15 24.62
N ALA A 26 2.53 14.17 25.18
CA ALA A 26 2.24 12.92 24.48
C ALA A 26 1.43 13.15 23.19
N VAL A 27 0.42 14.03 23.23
CA VAL A 27 -0.39 14.38 22.04
C VAL A 27 0.46 15.06 20.97
N ILE A 28 1.33 15.99 21.36
CA ILE A 28 2.23 16.68 20.41
C ILE A 28 3.20 15.69 19.76
N LEU A 29 3.80 14.79 20.55
CA LEU A 29 4.72 13.77 20.04
C LEU A 29 4.01 12.78 19.11
N ALA A 30 2.82 12.30 19.49
CA ALA A 30 2.04 11.38 18.68
C ALA A 30 1.58 12.03 17.35
N GLY A 31 1.07 13.27 17.42
CA GLY A 31 0.66 14.02 16.24
C GLY A 31 1.84 14.34 15.32
N GLY A 32 2.97 14.76 15.88
CA GLY A 32 4.21 15.02 15.14
C GLY A 32 4.75 13.77 14.46
N ALA A 33 4.81 12.64 15.17
CA ALA A 33 5.24 11.36 14.61
C ALA A 33 4.30 10.88 13.50
N LEU A 34 2.99 11.01 13.68
CA LEU A 34 2.01 10.66 12.67
C LEU A 34 2.18 11.51 11.41
N LEU A 35 2.27 12.83 11.54
CA LEU A 35 2.50 13.74 10.43
C LEU A 35 3.83 13.48 9.72
N LEU A 36 4.88 13.14 10.48
CA LEU A 36 6.18 12.78 9.94
C LEU A 36 6.11 11.48 9.14
N LEU A 37 5.45 10.45 9.65
CA LEU A 37 5.27 9.18 8.96
C LEU A 37 4.41 9.34 7.70
N ILE A 38 3.36 10.15 7.76
CA ILE A 38 2.53 10.51 6.60
C ILE A 38 3.41 11.22 5.56
N ALA A 39 4.13 12.27 5.97
CA ALA A 39 5.02 13.01 5.09
C ALA A 39 6.13 12.12 4.50
N TRP A 40 6.65 11.17 5.28
CA TRP A 40 7.68 10.24 4.82
C TRP A 40 7.13 9.20 3.85
N ARG A 41 5.92 8.69 4.10
CA ARG A 41 5.19 7.81 3.17
C ARG A 41 4.84 8.53 1.86
N HIS A 42 4.50 9.81 1.91
CA HIS A 42 4.25 10.63 0.72
C HIS A 42 5.54 11.08 0.02
N ARG A 43 6.67 11.16 0.73
CA ARG A 43 8.02 11.26 0.15
C ARG A 43 8.48 9.90 -0.38
N GLY A 44 7.73 9.34 -1.34
CA GLY A 44 8.24 8.28 -2.21
C GLY A 44 9.60 8.68 -2.82
N PRO A 45 10.36 7.70 -3.36
CA PRO A 45 11.76 7.90 -3.74
C PRO A 45 11.85 9.15 -4.61
N ARG A 46 12.60 10.14 -4.11
CA ARG A 46 12.80 11.42 -4.76
C ARG A 46 13.21 11.14 -6.20
N VAL A 47 12.42 11.71 -7.11
CA VAL A 47 12.68 11.87 -8.54
C VAL A 47 14.19 11.94 -8.77
N ILE A 48 14.75 10.87 -9.35
CA ILE A 48 16.05 10.94 -10.01
C ILE A 48 15.90 12.02 -11.07
N ALA A 49 16.81 12.99 -11.02
CA ALA A 49 16.80 14.23 -11.77
C ALA A 49 16.22 14.12 -13.19
N THR A 50 15.40 15.11 -13.52
CA THR A 50 14.98 15.52 -14.86
C THR A 50 16.09 15.34 -15.90
N GLY A 51 15.98 14.26 -16.66
CA GLY A 51 16.92 13.90 -17.73
C GLY A 51 16.70 12.49 -18.32
N ALA A 52 15.57 11.84 -18.03
CA ALA A 52 15.22 10.55 -18.60
C ALA A 52 14.54 10.76 -19.96
N PRO A 53 15.11 10.30 -21.09
CA PRO A 53 14.43 10.34 -22.38
C PRO A 53 13.11 9.53 -22.31
N PRO A 54 12.10 9.86 -23.15
CA PRO A 54 10.75 9.30 -23.11
C PRO A 54 10.64 7.81 -23.53
N GLY A 55 11.61 6.98 -23.13
CA GLY A 55 11.65 5.52 -23.31
C GLY A 55 11.79 4.74 -21.99
N LEU A 56 11.97 5.40 -20.83
CA LEU A 56 12.19 4.72 -19.55
C LEU A 56 10.93 4.04 -18.96
N ALA A 57 9.77 4.19 -19.59
CA ALA A 57 8.59 3.37 -19.30
C ALA A 57 8.77 1.89 -19.75
N ALA A 58 9.81 1.60 -20.54
CA ALA A 58 10.15 0.25 -20.99
C ALA A 58 11.17 -0.48 -20.10
N GLN A 59 11.51 0.03 -18.91
CA GLN A 59 12.40 -0.65 -17.95
C GLN A 59 11.68 -1.80 -17.19
N GLY A 60 10.78 -2.53 -17.87
CA GLY A 60 9.87 -3.51 -17.27
C GLY A 60 10.52 -4.84 -16.91
N ASP A 61 11.57 -5.26 -17.63
CA ASP A 61 12.15 -6.61 -17.51
C ASP A 61 13.44 -6.69 -16.70
N ALA A 62 14.30 -5.66 -16.77
CA ALA A 62 15.56 -5.62 -16.04
C ALA A 62 15.45 -5.66 -14.49
N PRO A 63 14.47 -4.99 -13.82
CA PRO A 63 14.35 -5.07 -12.38
C PRO A 63 13.73 -6.40 -11.91
N ASP A 64 12.84 -7.00 -12.72
CA ASP A 64 12.21 -8.27 -12.39
C ASP A 64 13.22 -9.41 -12.42
N ALA A 65 14.06 -9.47 -13.46
CA ALA A 65 15.12 -10.47 -13.56
C ALA A 65 16.06 -10.43 -12.35
N ARG A 66 16.39 -9.23 -11.86
CA ARG A 66 17.19 -9.04 -10.64
C ARG A 66 16.49 -9.61 -9.41
N TRP A 67 15.21 -9.31 -9.21
CA TRP A 67 14.46 -9.81 -8.06
C TRP A 67 14.22 -11.32 -8.13
N LEU A 68 13.95 -11.86 -9.32
CA LEU A 68 13.83 -13.30 -9.52
C LEU A 68 15.16 -14.02 -9.26
N SER A 69 16.29 -13.45 -9.72
CA SER A 69 17.62 -13.99 -9.40
C SER A 69 17.96 -13.95 -7.90
N ALA A 70 17.36 -13.00 -7.17
CA ALA A 70 17.46 -12.90 -5.72
C ALA A 70 16.46 -13.83 -4.98
N GLY A 71 15.64 -14.59 -5.72
CA GLY A 71 14.64 -15.48 -5.14
C GLY A 71 13.46 -14.72 -4.54
N GLU A 72 13.12 -13.54 -5.07
CA GLU A 72 12.01 -12.70 -4.59
C GLU A 72 10.80 -12.67 -5.56
N PRO A 73 10.13 -13.81 -5.82
CA PRO A 73 8.95 -13.86 -6.70
C PRO A 73 7.78 -13.01 -6.16
N LYS A 74 7.67 -12.87 -4.84
CA LYS A 74 6.65 -12.05 -4.19
C LYS A 74 6.77 -10.57 -4.54
N ALA A 75 7.99 -10.05 -4.61
CA ALA A 75 8.25 -8.65 -4.94
C ALA A 75 7.82 -8.33 -6.38
N VAL A 76 8.13 -9.26 -7.30
CA VAL A 76 7.72 -9.16 -8.71
C VAL A 76 6.21 -9.22 -8.85
N ALA A 77 5.55 -10.16 -8.19
CA ALA A 77 4.08 -10.28 -8.22
C ALA A 77 3.40 -9.02 -7.66
N ALA A 78 3.83 -8.54 -6.49
CA ALA A 78 3.28 -7.33 -5.88
C ALA A 78 3.44 -6.10 -6.77
N ARG A 79 4.61 -5.94 -7.41
CA ARG A 79 4.86 -4.84 -8.35
C ARG A 79 4.01 -4.94 -9.60
N ALA A 80 3.83 -6.14 -10.16
CA ALA A 80 2.97 -6.37 -11.32
C ALA A 80 1.50 -6.04 -11.00
N THR A 81 0.99 -6.47 -9.84
CA THR A 81 -0.36 -6.12 -9.35
C THR A 81 -0.52 -4.61 -9.20
N GLN A 82 0.43 -3.95 -8.53
CA GLN A 82 0.36 -2.50 -8.32
C GLN A 82 0.42 -1.72 -9.64
N GLY A 83 1.29 -2.13 -10.56
CA GLY A 83 1.41 -1.51 -11.88
C GLY A 83 0.12 -1.62 -12.70
N LEU A 84 -0.50 -2.80 -12.69
CA LEU A 84 -1.77 -3.05 -13.36
C LEU A 84 -2.89 -2.19 -12.77
N ARG A 85 -3.04 -2.17 -11.43
CA ARG A 85 -4.09 -1.39 -10.76
C ARG A 85 -3.94 0.11 -11.00
N ARG A 86 -2.70 0.62 -11.07
CA ARG A 86 -2.42 2.02 -11.42
C ARG A 86 -2.81 2.36 -12.86
N ALA A 87 -2.45 1.50 -13.81
CA ALA A 87 -2.81 1.73 -15.21
C ALA A 87 -4.33 1.75 -15.40
N VAL A 88 -5.04 0.83 -14.75
CA VAL A 88 -6.51 0.80 -14.76
C VAL A 88 -7.09 2.02 -14.07
N ALA A 89 -6.59 2.42 -12.90
CA ALA A 89 -7.05 3.62 -12.20
C ALA A 89 -6.82 4.91 -13.01
N HIS A 90 -5.78 4.95 -13.83
CA HIS A 90 -5.53 6.08 -14.73
C HIS A 90 -6.54 6.14 -15.88
N ALA A 91 -6.92 4.98 -16.44
CA ALA A 91 -7.93 4.90 -17.50
C ALA A 91 -9.37 4.99 -16.97
N ILE A 92 -9.60 4.59 -15.72
CA ILE A 92 -10.91 4.52 -15.05
C ILE A 92 -10.71 5.03 -13.62
N PRO A 93 -10.87 6.35 -13.36
CA PRO A 93 -10.66 6.93 -12.03
C PRO A 93 -11.55 6.33 -10.93
N ALA A 94 -12.74 5.84 -11.30
CA ALA A 94 -13.65 5.14 -10.40
C ALA A 94 -13.08 3.81 -9.86
N ALA A 95 -12.13 3.18 -10.57
CA ALA A 95 -11.44 1.96 -10.18
C ALA A 95 -10.10 2.28 -9.50
N HIS A 96 -10.13 3.13 -8.47
CA HIS A 96 -8.90 3.61 -7.83
C HIS A 96 -8.14 2.51 -7.06
N GLU A 97 -6.82 2.70 -6.89
CA GLU A 97 -5.92 1.68 -6.34
C GLU A 97 -6.24 1.28 -4.88
N ALA A 98 -6.90 2.15 -4.12
CA ALA A 98 -7.26 1.91 -2.72
C ALA A 98 -8.49 0.99 -2.50
N LEU A 99 -9.23 0.62 -3.56
CA LEU A 99 -10.37 -0.27 -3.44
C LEU A 99 -9.96 -1.69 -3.05
N SER A 100 -10.87 -2.50 -2.50
CA SER A 100 -10.66 -3.95 -2.46
C SER A 100 -10.64 -4.53 -3.88
N THR A 101 -10.10 -5.74 -4.06
CA THR A 101 -10.07 -6.40 -5.38
C THR A 101 -11.47 -6.59 -5.96
N ALA A 102 -12.46 -6.89 -5.12
CA ALA A 102 -13.86 -7.05 -5.55
C ALA A 102 -14.45 -5.71 -6.03
N GLU A 103 -14.36 -4.66 -5.21
CA GLU A 103 -14.86 -3.32 -5.55
C GLU A 103 -14.16 -2.75 -6.79
N PHE A 104 -12.86 -3.02 -6.96
CA PHE A 104 -12.10 -2.64 -8.13
C PHE A 104 -12.65 -3.29 -9.40
N LEU A 105 -12.90 -4.61 -9.38
CA LEU A 105 -13.46 -5.32 -10.54
C LEU A 105 -14.87 -4.83 -10.89
N GLU A 106 -15.72 -4.59 -9.90
CA GLU A 106 -17.04 -4.02 -10.14
C GLU A 106 -16.98 -2.60 -10.72
N ALA A 107 -16.04 -1.77 -10.27
CA ALA A 107 -15.82 -0.44 -10.82
C ALA A 107 -15.37 -0.49 -12.28
N VAL A 108 -14.51 -1.45 -12.63
CA VAL A 108 -14.10 -1.70 -14.02
C VAL A 108 -15.29 -2.18 -14.85
N GLU A 109 -16.10 -3.11 -14.34
CA GLU A 109 -17.29 -3.62 -15.03
C GLU A 109 -18.30 -2.53 -15.33
N ARG A 110 -18.60 -1.67 -14.34
CA ARG A 110 -19.51 -0.54 -14.50
C ARG A 110 -19.00 0.49 -15.51
N ALA A 111 -17.70 0.77 -15.51
CA ALA A 111 -17.11 1.77 -16.41
C ALA A 111 -16.87 1.24 -17.83
N ARG A 112 -16.55 -0.05 -17.96
CA ARG A 112 -16.29 -0.71 -19.24
C ARG A 112 -16.86 -2.14 -19.25
N PRO A 113 -18.13 -2.30 -19.63
CA PRO A 113 -18.79 -3.62 -19.69
C PRO A 113 -18.11 -4.59 -20.68
N ASN A 114 -17.43 -4.06 -21.70
CA ASN A 114 -16.75 -4.84 -22.73
C ASN A 114 -15.28 -5.16 -22.38
N ALA A 115 -14.80 -4.74 -21.21
CA ALA A 115 -13.43 -5.04 -20.79
C ALA A 115 -13.26 -6.56 -20.51
N PRO A 116 -12.05 -7.11 -20.68
CA PRO A 116 -11.78 -8.52 -20.37
C PRO A 116 -11.71 -8.74 -18.84
N LEU A 117 -12.87 -8.66 -18.16
CA LEU A 117 -13.00 -8.81 -16.70
C LEU A 117 -12.55 -10.18 -16.22
N ARG A 118 -12.79 -11.21 -17.03
CA ARG A 118 -12.36 -12.58 -16.73
C ARG A 118 -10.84 -12.66 -16.65
N ASP A 119 -10.14 -12.19 -17.69
CA ASP A 119 -8.67 -12.17 -17.72
C ASP A 119 -8.10 -11.32 -16.59
N LEU A 120 -8.70 -10.16 -16.32
CA LEU A 120 -8.26 -9.27 -15.23
C LEU A 120 -8.39 -9.95 -13.87
N ARG A 121 -9.51 -10.63 -13.62
CA ARG A 121 -9.76 -11.38 -12.37
C ARG A 121 -8.80 -12.54 -12.22
N GLU A 122 -8.65 -13.36 -13.25
CA GLU A 122 -7.75 -14.53 -13.26
C GLU A 122 -6.31 -14.09 -13.00
N LEU A 123 -5.86 -13.01 -13.63
CA LEU A 123 -4.50 -12.49 -13.50
C LEU A 123 -4.22 -11.90 -12.12
N LEU A 124 -5.15 -11.11 -11.56
CA LEU A 124 -5.03 -10.59 -10.20
C LEU A 124 -4.99 -11.73 -9.18
N HIS A 125 -5.84 -12.74 -9.36
CA HIS A 125 -5.88 -13.89 -8.46
C HIS A 125 -4.57 -14.69 -8.49
N ALA A 126 -4.03 -14.97 -9.68
CA ALA A 126 -2.76 -15.67 -9.81
C ALA A 126 -1.58 -14.88 -9.20
N LEU A 127 -1.57 -13.54 -9.34
CA LEU A 127 -0.52 -12.70 -8.73
C LEU A 127 -0.65 -12.66 -7.21
N ASP A 128 -1.87 -12.57 -6.68
CA ASP A 128 -2.12 -12.61 -5.24
C ASP A 128 -1.69 -13.96 -4.64
N GLN A 129 -1.96 -15.07 -5.34
CA GLN A 129 -1.50 -16.39 -4.89
C GLN A 129 0.03 -16.47 -4.77
N VAL A 130 0.76 -15.91 -5.73
CA VAL A 130 2.23 -15.82 -5.67
C VAL A 130 2.68 -14.92 -4.52
N ALA A 131 2.05 -13.75 -4.36
CA ALA A 131 2.39 -12.79 -3.30
C ALA A 131 2.19 -13.39 -1.89
N PHE A 132 1.12 -14.17 -1.70
CA PHE A 132 0.83 -14.86 -0.44
C PHE A 132 1.50 -16.23 -0.31
N ALA A 133 2.33 -16.66 -1.27
CA ALA A 133 2.96 -17.99 -1.32
C ALA A 133 1.97 -19.16 -1.18
N THR A 134 0.76 -18.99 -1.70
CA THR A 134 -0.26 -20.05 -1.70
C THR A 134 -0.12 -20.98 -2.91
N ALA A 135 0.59 -20.56 -3.95
CA ALA A 135 0.92 -21.38 -5.11
C ALA A 135 2.45 -21.55 -5.24
N HIS A 136 2.90 -22.82 -5.30
CA HIS A 136 4.30 -23.19 -5.52
C HIS A 136 4.44 -23.70 -6.97
N GLY A 137 5.46 -23.23 -7.70
CA GLY A 137 5.71 -23.63 -9.10
C GLY A 137 5.02 -22.76 -10.16
N VAL A 138 4.41 -21.64 -9.79
CA VAL A 138 3.89 -20.65 -10.75
C VAL A 138 5.05 -19.79 -11.26
N GLU A 139 5.25 -19.80 -12.58
CA GLU A 139 6.22 -18.94 -13.26
C GLU A 139 5.76 -17.48 -13.19
N VAL A 140 6.43 -16.68 -12.36
CA VAL A 140 6.03 -15.29 -12.07
C VAL A 140 6.39 -14.34 -13.21
N ALA A 141 7.48 -14.61 -13.93
CA ALA A 141 7.93 -13.81 -15.07
C ALA A 141 6.87 -13.68 -16.18
N PRO A 142 6.30 -14.77 -16.74
CA PRO A 142 5.26 -14.66 -17.76
C PRO A 142 3.97 -14.03 -17.21
N LEU A 143 3.67 -14.25 -15.93
CA LEU A 143 2.51 -13.65 -15.27
C LEU A 143 2.64 -12.12 -15.16
N ALA A 144 3.80 -11.64 -14.74
CA ALA A 144 4.11 -10.21 -14.70
C ALA A 144 4.12 -9.58 -16.10
N ALA A 145 4.64 -10.29 -17.11
CA ALA A 145 4.59 -9.83 -18.51
C ALA A 145 3.15 -9.68 -19.02
N ARG A 146 2.27 -10.64 -18.73
CA ARG A 146 0.84 -10.56 -19.08
C ARG A 146 0.13 -9.40 -18.37
N ALA A 147 0.45 -9.15 -17.09
CA ALA A 147 -0.09 -8.01 -16.35
C ALA A 147 0.29 -6.67 -16.97
N ARG A 148 1.53 -6.53 -17.46
CA ARG A 148 1.97 -5.33 -18.18
C ARG A 148 1.30 -5.18 -19.54
N ALA A 149 1.11 -6.28 -20.29
CA ALA A 149 0.40 -6.24 -21.55
C ALA A 149 -1.02 -5.72 -21.35
N LEU A 150 -1.75 -6.28 -20.39
CA LEU A 150 -3.10 -5.86 -20.03
C LEU A 150 -3.12 -4.40 -19.56
N ALA A 151 -2.16 -3.98 -18.73
CA ALA A 151 -2.03 -2.59 -18.29
C ALA A 151 -1.86 -1.60 -19.46
N ARG A 152 -1.09 -1.98 -20.49
CA ARG A 152 -0.93 -1.18 -21.72
C ARG A 152 -2.20 -1.10 -22.53
N GLU A 153 -2.98 -2.19 -22.63
CA GLU A 153 -4.28 -2.18 -23.30
C GLU A 153 -5.26 -1.20 -22.64
N PHE A 154 -5.32 -1.18 -21.30
CA PHE A 154 -6.13 -0.19 -20.57
C PHE A 154 -5.64 1.25 -20.78
N GLY A 155 -4.31 1.46 -20.82
CA GLY A 155 -3.72 2.77 -21.09
C GLY A 155 -4.00 3.30 -22.50
N ALA A 156 -3.80 2.46 -23.53
CA ALA A 156 -4.03 2.83 -24.93
C ALA A 156 -5.51 3.19 -25.18
N ASN A 157 -6.43 2.41 -24.61
CA ASN A 157 -7.86 2.66 -24.74
C ASN A 157 -8.36 3.82 -23.84
N GLY A 158 -7.52 4.37 -22.96
CA GLY A 158 -7.82 5.54 -22.12
C GLY A 158 -7.45 6.87 -22.77
N SER A 159 -6.46 6.89 -23.67
CA SER A 159 -6.02 8.10 -24.40
C SER A 159 -6.90 8.46 -25.61
N SER A 160 -7.95 7.68 -25.90
CA SER A 160 -8.86 7.88 -27.03
C SER A 160 -10.18 8.57 -26.63
N ALA A 161 -10.27 9.08 -25.40
CA ALA A 161 -11.41 9.82 -24.84
C ALA A 161 -10.96 11.22 -24.41
#